data_AF-A0A194XFB6-F1
#
_entry.id   AF-A0A194XFB6-F1
#
_cell.length_a   1.000
_cell.length_b   1.000
_cell.length_c   1.000
_cell.angle_alpha   90.00
_cell.angle_beta   90.00
_cell.angle_gamma   90.00
#
_symmetry.space_group_name_H-M   'P 1'
#
loop_
_entity.id
_entity.type
_entity.pdbx_description
1 polymer ?
#
loop_
_entity_poly.entity_id
_entity_poly.type
_entity_poly.pdbx_seq_one_letter_code
_entity_poly.pdbx_strand_id
1 'polypeptide(L)'
;MPSLPSAREIIRIRITSILSRDDFHFQPAHTIADLRNLCKVHMAKYLNNLVKSLNVSVSESIVRRFSVYDKQHFSIEQMVTICVTHNTQDWMALIWLNHGKDLGHSSTGPWKVLQWSSRTPKNLAVLPTIQYRSRIALKREPNHASPDHPAAEQNPLSLPHNAACLASDYGRSLRPEIMECDAFYALDELFRFAIASDSQFLEMMKHKIKAPTITGGGGRIEDLDAALDLIEDHHQYISENLETVRAGGHPNWPKAPEKLRKRASAARERLEGDYKYLLNDAERLAQKCMEGITIMMNDAMLR
;
A
#
# COMPACT_ATOMS: atom_id res chain seq x y z
N MET A 1 9.38 20.52 -11.51
CA MET A 1 7.91 20.70 -11.53
C MET A 1 7.27 19.34 -11.79
N PRO A 2 6.16 18.98 -11.13
CA PRO A 2 5.44 17.75 -11.48
C PRO A 2 4.90 17.87 -12.91
N SER A 3 5.04 16.80 -13.71
CA SER A 3 4.48 16.74 -15.05
C SER A 3 2.95 16.71 -15.00
N LEU A 4 2.33 17.40 -15.96
CA LEU A 4 0.88 17.34 -16.18
C LEU A 4 0.48 15.91 -16.55
N PRO A 5 -0.74 15.46 -16.20
CA PRO A 5 -1.22 14.11 -16.53
C PRO A 5 -1.08 13.74 -18.02
N SER A 6 -1.26 14.72 -18.92
CA SER A 6 -1.13 14.55 -20.38
C SER A 6 0.31 14.29 -20.86
N ALA A 7 1.32 14.59 -20.04
CA ALA A 7 2.73 14.36 -20.33
C ALA A 7 3.33 13.23 -19.47
N ARG A 8 2.50 12.53 -18.69
CA ARG A 8 2.93 11.40 -17.87
C ARG A 8 2.88 10.12 -18.68
N GLU A 9 4.02 9.71 -19.20
CA GLU A 9 4.22 8.36 -19.75
C GLU A 9 4.33 7.29 -18.65
N ILE A 10 4.51 7.74 -17.41
CA ILE A 10 4.76 6.91 -16.24
C ILE A 10 3.54 6.93 -15.32
N ILE A 11 3.02 5.75 -15.02
CA ILE A 11 1.98 5.53 -14.01
C ILE A 11 2.64 5.09 -12.71
N ARG A 12 2.05 5.48 -11.59
CA ARG A 12 2.51 5.11 -10.26
C ARG A 12 1.35 4.52 -9.49
N ILE A 13 1.54 3.32 -8.98
CA ILE A 13 0.58 2.64 -8.13
C ILE A 13 1.21 2.55 -6.74
N ARG A 14 0.43 2.85 -5.70
CA ARG A 14 0.87 2.71 -4.32
C ARG A 14 0.45 1.34 -3.78
N ILE A 15 1.35 0.72 -3.03
CA ILE A 15 1.08 -0.47 -2.24
C ILE A 15 1.23 -0.14 -0.77
N THR A 16 0.20 -0.46 0.01
CA THR A 16 0.17 -0.22 1.45
C THR A 16 0.30 -1.55 2.19
N SER A 17 1.39 -1.74 2.92
CA SER A 17 1.55 -2.94 3.76
C SER A 17 1.31 -2.57 5.21
N ILE A 18 0.38 -3.26 5.87
CA ILE A 18 0.10 -3.09 7.28
C ILE A 18 1.10 -3.91 8.07
N LEU A 19 1.66 -3.33 9.12
CA LEU A 19 2.52 -4.02 10.07
C LEU A 19 1.83 -4.11 11.42
N SER A 20 1.97 -5.26 12.05
CA SER A 20 1.57 -5.49 13.43
C SER A 20 2.79 -5.68 14.31
N ARG A 21 2.66 -5.27 15.56
CA ARG A 21 3.65 -5.54 16.61
C ARG A 21 2.93 -6.20 17.77
N ASP A 22 3.44 -7.36 18.17
CA ASP A 22 3.00 -8.02 19.40
C ASP A 22 3.61 -7.27 20.58
N ASP A 23 2.83 -6.39 21.22
CA ASP A 23 3.28 -5.70 22.41
C ASP A 23 2.12 -5.45 23.40
N PHE A 24 2.17 -6.19 24.51
CA PHE A 24 1.41 -5.93 25.74
C PHE A 24 2.19 -5.01 26.71
N HIS A 25 3.47 -4.69 26.43
CA HIS A 25 4.38 -4.04 27.37
C HIS A 25 5.22 -2.91 26.76
N PHE A 26 4.70 -2.17 25.78
CA PHE A 26 5.29 -0.89 25.41
C PHE A 26 5.29 0.02 26.64
N GLN A 27 6.44 0.63 26.97
CA GLN A 27 6.56 1.41 28.20
C GLN A 27 5.40 2.42 28.29
N PRO A 28 4.68 2.49 29.42
CA PRO A 28 3.51 3.35 29.57
C PRO A 28 3.79 4.85 29.32
N ALA A 29 5.06 5.26 29.32
CA ALA A 29 5.49 6.65 29.33
C ALA A 29 5.36 7.40 28.00
N HIS A 30 5.27 6.72 26.85
CA HIS A 30 5.15 7.39 25.55
C HIS A 30 3.71 7.38 25.03
N THR A 31 3.20 8.56 24.70
CA THR A 31 1.91 8.76 24.05
C THR A 31 1.98 8.32 22.58
N ILE A 32 0.82 8.13 21.94
CA ILE A 32 0.78 7.88 20.48
C ILE A 32 1.36 9.06 19.71
N ALA A 33 1.10 10.29 20.17
CA ALA A 33 1.64 11.51 19.57
C ALA A 33 3.18 11.51 19.59
N ASP A 34 3.81 11.11 20.70
CA ASP A 34 5.27 10.98 20.79
C ASP A 34 5.80 9.96 19.77
N LEU A 35 5.10 8.83 19.62
CA LEU A 35 5.49 7.78 18.69
C LEU A 35 5.36 8.23 17.22
N ARG A 36 4.28 8.94 16.88
CA ARG A 36 4.08 9.57 15.56
C ARG A 36 5.19 10.57 15.27
N ASN A 37 5.50 11.45 16.21
CA ASN A 37 6.56 12.45 16.08
C ASN A 37 7.95 11.82 15.89
N LEU A 38 8.29 10.83 16.71
CA LEU A 38 9.54 10.08 16.59
C LEU A 38 9.67 9.44 15.19
N CYS A 39 8.63 8.73 14.74
CA CYS A 39 8.63 8.07 13.44
C CYS A 39 8.72 9.09 12.29
N LYS A 40 8.04 10.24 12.39
CA LYS A 40 8.10 11.32 11.41
C LYS A 40 9.53 11.87 11.25
N VAL A 41 10.24 12.12 12.37
CA VAL A 41 11.64 12.57 12.36
C VAL A 41 12.56 11.53 11.70
N HIS A 42 12.42 10.26 12.09
CA HIS A 42 13.24 9.19 11.50
C HIS A 42 12.92 8.95 10.02
N MET A 43 11.67 9.12 9.61
CA MET A 43 11.27 8.99 8.21
C MET A 43 11.86 10.13 7.36
N ALA A 44 11.81 11.37 7.85
CA ALA A 44 12.44 12.51 7.18
C ALA A 44 13.96 12.31 7.02
N LYS A 45 14.63 11.81 8.07
CA LYS A 45 16.06 11.47 8.01
C LYS A 45 16.35 10.36 6.99
N TYR A 46 15.54 9.30 6.97
CA TYR A 46 15.65 8.21 6.01
C TYR A 46 15.50 8.71 4.56
N LEU A 47 14.47 9.50 4.26
CA LEU A 47 14.25 10.04 2.92
C LEU A 47 15.38 10.99 2.48
N ASN A 48 15.90 11.81 3.39
CA ASN A 48 17.05 12.68 3.11
C ASN A 48 18.32 11.86 2.79
N ASN A 49 18.56 10.77 3.54
CA ASN A 49 19.66 9.86 3.27
C ASN A 49 19.50 9.18 1.89
N LEU A 50 18.28 8.77 1.55
CA LEU A 50 17.99 8.17 0.25
C LEU A 50 18.30 9.14 -0.91
N VAL A 51 17.87 10.40 -0.80
CA VAL A 51 18.15 11.45 -1.81
C VAL A 51 19.65 11.70 -1.94
N LYS A 52 20.40 11.66 -0.84
CA LYS A 52 21.85 11.85 -0.82
C LYS A 52 22.64 10.57 -1.11
N SER A 53 21.96 9.45 -1.36
CA SER A 53 22.58 8.11 -1.51
C SER A 53 23.51 7.73 -0.34
N LEU A 54 23.18 8.17 0.88
CA LEU A 54 23.95 7.90 2.08
C LEU A 54 23.42 6.63 2.77
N ASN A 55 24.30 5.66 3.04
CA ASN A 55 23.97 4.40 3.72
C ASN A 55 22.88 3.56 3.02
N VAL A 56 22.68 3.78 1.71
CA VAL A 56 21.76 2.99 0.89
C VAL A 56 22.52 1.82 0.30
N SER A 57 22.08 0.61 0.60
CA SER A 57 22.66 -0.60 0.03
C SER A 57 22.02 -0.93 -1.33
N VAL A 58 22.77 -1.65 -2.18
CA VAL A 58 22.21 -2.15 -3.44
C VAL A 58 21.06 -3.10 -3.14
N SER A 59 19.97 -2.92 -3.89
CA SER A 59 18.72 -3.68 -3.77
C SER A 59 17.97 -3.44 -2.46
N GLU A 60 18.16 -2.33 -1.77
CA GLU A 60 17.37 -1.99 -0.58
C GLU A 60 15.93 -1.63 -0.95
N SER A 61 14.97 -2.04 -0.11
CA SER A 61 13.59 -1.57 -0.24
C SER A 61 13.47 -0.07 0.01
N ILE A 62 12.67 0.61 -0.81
CA ILE A 62 12.40 2.04 -0.70
C ILE A 62 11.02 2.28 -0.10
N VAL A 63 10.98 2.61 1.18
CA VAL A 63 9.74 3.02 1.85
C VAL A 63 9.49 4.50 1.58
N ARG A 64 8.30 4.84 1.08
CA ARG A 64 7.92 6.23 0.75
C ARG A 64 7.23 6.94 1.90
N ARG A 65 6.48 6.18 2.71
CA ARG A 65 5.87 6.66 3.94
C ARG A 65 5.83 5.57 5.00
N PHE A 66 5.91 5.98 6.25
CA PHE A 66 5.68 5.16 7.42
C PHE A 66 4.66 5.84 8.32
N SER A 67 3.55 5.15 8.63
CA SER A 67 2.44 5.72 9.40
C SER A 67 2.21 4.93 10.68
N VAL A 68 1.95 5.65 11.78
CA VAL A 68 1.68 5.08 13.11
C VAL A 68 0.22 5.30 13.45
N TYR A 69 -0.54 4.22 13.60
CA TYR A 69 -1.96 4.31 13.94
C TYR A 69 -2.17 4.20 15.44
N ASP A 70 -1.55 3.20 16.06
CA ASP A 70 -1.55 2.98 17.50
C ASP A 70 -0.24 2.27 17.93
N LYS A 71 -0.19 1.74 19.16
CA LYS A 71 1.01 1.06 19.68
C LYS A 71 1.27 -0.29 19.01
N GLN A 72 0.33 -0.85 18.28
CA GLN A 72 0.40 -2.20 17.71
C GLN A 72 0.37 -2.18 16.18
N HIS A 73 -0.20 -1.15 15.55
CA HIS A 73 -0.45 -1.12 14.12
C HIS A 73 0.26 0.07 13.46
N PHE A 74 0.94 -0.26 12.36
CA PHE A 74 1.70 0.66 11.53
C PHE A 74 1.43 0.35 10.06
N SER A 75 1.84 1.24 9.15
CA SER A 75 1.91 0.92 7.73
C SER A 75 3.21 1.43 7.11
N ILE A 76 3.60 0.75 6.04
CA ILE A 76 4.57 1.24 5.07
C ILE A 76 3.88 1.42 3.73
N GLU A 77 4.23 2.49 3.03
CA GLU A 77 3.77 2.73 1.67
C GLU A 77 4.97 2.63 0.72
N GLN A 78 4.82 1.82 -0.33
CA GLN A 78 5.79 1.63 -1.39
C GLN A 78 5.14 1.90 -2.74
N MET A 79 5.93 2.15 -3.78
CA MET A 79 5.42 2.46 -5.10
C MET A 79 5.84 1.41 -6.13
N VAL A 80 4.93 1.15 -7.04
CA VAL A 80 5.16 0.51 -8.33
C VAL A 80 5.14 1.59 -9.38
N THR A 81 6.22 1.70 -10.15
CA THR A 81 6.35 2.66 -11.25
C THR A 81 6.29 1.90 -12.56
N ILE A 82 5.37 2.28 -13.44
CA ILE A 82 5.08 1.57 -14.67
C ILE A 82 5.32 2.52 -15.83
N CYS A 83 6.17 2.11 -16.76
CA CYS A 83 6.36 2.74 -18.06
C CYS A 83 6.01 1.72 -19.14
N VAL A 84 5.17 2.09 -20.10
CA VAL A 84 4.88 1.23 -21.25
C VAL A 84 5.36 1.94 -22.49
N THR A 85 6.18 1.24 -23.25
CA THR A 85 6.71 1.69 -24.54
C THR A 85 6.16 0.79 -25.63
N HIS A 86 5.94 1.34 -26.81
CA HIS A 86 5.42 0.62 -27.97
C HIS A 86 6.28 0.98 -29.17
N ASN A 87 6.73 -0.02 -29.92
CA ASN A 87 7.38 0.12 -31.22
C ASN A 87 6.40 -0.31 -32.32
N THR A 88 6.79 -0.31 -33.59
CA THR A 88 5.87 -0.62 -34.70
C THR A 88 5.31 -2.04 -34.72
N GLN A 89 5.92 -2.99 -33.99
CA GLN A 89 5.59 -4.42 -34.05
C GLN A 89 5.25 -5.03 -32.69
N ASP A 90 5.64 -4.39 -31.59
CA ASP A 90 5.55 -4.94 -30.24
C ASP A 90 5.55 -3.83 -29.17
N TRP A 91 5.34 -4.21 -27.92
CA TRP A 91 5.36 -3.31 -26.77
C TRP A 91 6.06 -3.93 -25.57
N MET A 92 6.52 -3.07 -24.68
CA MET A 92 7.19 -3.47 -23.45
C MET A 92 6.69 -2.64 -22.28
N ALA A 93 6.29 -3.30 -21.20
CA ALA A 93 6.14 -2.66 -19.88
C ALA A 93 7.41 -2.82 -19.06
N LEU A 94 7.95 -1.70 -18.59
CA LEU A 94 9.00 -1.63 -17.59
C LEU A 94 8.36 -1.30 -16.25
N ILE A 95 8.44 -2.23 -15.31
CA ILE A 95 7.82 -2.14 -13.98
C ILE A 95 8.91 -2.07 -12.92
N TRP A 96 9.03 -0.94 -12.24
CA TRP A 96 9.91 -0.75 -11.11
C TRP A 96 9.16 -0.90 -9.79
N LEU A 97 9.61 -1.83 -8.97
CA LEU A 97 9.12 -2.02 -7.61
C LEU A 97 10.09 -1.38 -6.63
N ASN A 98 9.57 -0.63 -5.66
CA ASN A 98 10.34 -0.23 -4.49
C ASN A 98 10.62 -1.40 -3.51
N HIS A 99 10.24 -2.63 -3.87
CA HIS A 99 10.41 -3.82 -3.05
C HIS A 99 11.73 -4.48 -3.42
N GLY A 100 12.71 -4.37 -2.53
CA GLY A 100 14.00 -5.02 -2.62
C GLY A 100 14.19 -6.00 -1.47
N LYS A 101 15.35 -5.92 -0.82
CA LYS A 101 15.69 -6.68 0.37
C LYS A 101 14.73 -6.37 1.51
N ASP A 102 14.53 -7.39 2.33
CA ASP A 102 13.82 -7.33 3.61
C ASP A 102 14.18 -6.08 4.44
N LEU A 103 13.18 -5.39 5.02
CA LEU A 103 13.41 -4.17 5.83
C LEU A 103 14.19 -4.46 7.11
N GLY A 104 14.17 -5.69 7.58
CA GLY A 104 15.03 -6.23 8.62
C GLY A 104 16.51 -6.08 8.32
N HIS A 105 16.90 -6.04 7.04
CA HIS A 105 18.28 -5.80 6.62
C HIS A 105 18.58 -4.34 6.27
N SER A 106 17.55 -3.47 6.26
CA SER A 106 17.76 -2.03 6.00
C SER A 106 18.58 -1.39 7.11
N SER A 107 19.51 -0.51 6.73
CA SER A 107 20.42 0.14 7.67
C SER A 107 19.76 1.27 8.46
N THR A 108 18.65 1.82 7.95
CA THR A 108 18.01 3.03 8.49
C THR A 108 16.48 2.97 8.33
N GLY A 109 15.75 3.81 9.08
CA GLY A 109 14.29 3.96 8.94
C GLY A 109 13.53 3.86 10.27
N PRO A 110 12.26 4.29 10.31
CA PRO A 110 11.43 4.22 11.51
C PRO A 110 11.24 2.80 12.05
N TRP A 111 11.12 1.81 11.17
CA TRP A 111 10.94 0.40 11.55
C TRP A 111 12.09 -0.14 12.42
N LYS A 112 13.30 0.39 12.31
CA LYS A 112 14.44 0.02 13.16
C LYS A 112 14.33 0.56 14.58
N VAL A 113 13.83 1.78 14.74
CA VAL A 113 13.63 2.39 16.06
C VAL A 113 12.62 1.59 16.87
N LEU A 114 11.58 1.09 16.19
CA LEU A 114 10.56 0.25 16.81
C LEU A 114 11.10 -1.11 17.25
N GLN A 115 12.03 -1.71 16.51
CA GLN A 115 12.68 -2.97 16.85
C GLN A 115 13.62 -2.85 18.06
N TRP A 116 14.31 -1.72 18.24
CA TRP A 116 15.32 -1.53 19.30
C TRP A 116 14.78 -1.04 20.64
N SER A 117 13.52 -0.65 20.72
CA SER A 117 12.91 -0.08 21.94
C SER A 117 12.71 -1.06 23.10
N SER A 118 13.12 -2.33 22.96
CA SER A 118 13.00 -3.37 24.00
C SER A 118 14.23 -4.26 24.14
N ARG A 119 14.45 -4.79 25.35
CA ARG A 119 15.55 -5.73 25.69
C ARG A 119 15.51 -7.05 24.91
N THR A 120 14.39 -7.35 24.24
CA THR A 120 14.22 -8.44 23.28
C THR A 120 13.79 -7.85 21.94
N PRO A 121 14.36 -8.27 20.79
CA PRO A 121 13.89 -7.84 19.49
C PRO A 121 12.42 -8.22 19.34
N LYS A 122 11.54 -7.22 19.26
CA LYS A 122 10.10 -7.43 19.07
C LYS A 122 9.85 -7.67 17.59
N ASN A 123 9.08 -8.72 17.30
CA ASN A 123 8.69 -9.08 15.95
C ASN A 123 7.67 -8.05 15.46
N LEU A 124 8.16 -7.04 14.75
CA LEU A 124 7.31 -6.34 13.80
C LEU A 124 7.01 -7.36 12.70
N ALA A 125 5.75 -7.61 12.41
CA ALA A 125 5.30 -8.56 11.40
C ALA A 125 4.55 -7.80 10.31
N VAL A 126 4.82 -8.15 9.05
CA VAL A 126 4.03 -7.64 7.92
C VAL A 126 2.80 -8.52 7.77
N LEU A 127 1.61 -7.91 7.83
CA LEU A 127 0.35 -8.63 7.65
C LEU A 127 0.12 -8.90 6.16
N PRO A 128 -0.34 -10.09 5.76
CA PRO A 128 -0.48 -10.43 4.35
C PRO A 128 -1.55 -9.60 3.64
N THR A 129 -1.28 -9.23 2.38
CA THR A 129 -2.28 -8.61 1.52
C THR A 129 -3.23 -9.67 0.97
N ILE A 130 -4.47 -9.68 1.47
CA ILE A 130 -5.48 -10.68 1.14
C ILE A 130 -6.16 -10.27 -0.17
N GLN A 131 -5.90 -11.04 -1.23
CA GLN A 131 -6.60 -10.90 -2.50
C GLN A 131 -7.77 -11.90 -2.59
N TYR A 132 -9.00 -11.41 -2.69
CA TYR A 132 -10.12 -12.28 -2.99
C TYR A 132 -10.11 -12.70 -4.47
N ARG A 133 -10.11 -14.01 -4.73
CA ARG A 133 -10.25 -14.57 -6.07
C ARG A 133 -11.50 -15.44 -6.13
N SER A 134 -12.43 -15.04 -6.99
CA SER A 134 -13.67 -15.81 -7.21
C SER A 134 -13.33 -17.25 -7.62
N ARG A 135 -13.97 -18.21 -6.95
CA ARG A 135 -13.84 -19.65 -7.19
C ARG A 135 -12.42 -20.20 -6.99
N ILE A 136 -11.58 -19.58 -6.18
CA ILE A 136 -10.21 -20.07 -5.92
C ILE A 136 -10.20 -21.52 -5.41
N ALA A 137 -11.15 -21.89 -4.55
CA ALA A 137 -11.31 -23.25 -4.03
C ALA A 137 -11.64 -24.30 -5.11
N LEU A 138 -12.11 -23.87 -6.29
CA LEU A 138 -12.47 -24.76 -7.41
C LEU A 138 -11.37 -24.82 -8.48
N LYS A 139 -10.31 -24.01 -8.34
CA LYS A 139 -9.19 -24.03 -9.28
C LYS A 139 -8.16 -25.02 -8.76
N ARG A 140 -7.94 -26.08 -9.53
CA ARG A 140 -6.79 -26.98 -9.34
C ARG A 140 -5.57 -26.23 -9.87
N GLU A 141 -4.79 -25.64 -8.98
CA GLU A 141 -3.48 -25.13 -9.40
C GLU A 141 -2.64 -26.32 -9.87
N PRO A 142 -1.95 -26.26 -11.03
CA PRO A 142 -0.95 -27.24 -11.35
C PRO A 142 0.05 -27.28 -10.19
N ASN A 143 0.34 -28.48 -9.68
CA ASN A 143 1.34 -28.72 -8.64
C ASN A 143 2.70 -28.21 -9.12
N HIS A 144 2.95 -26.93 -8.94
CA HIS A 144 4.29 -26.39 -8.96
C HIS A 144 4.68 -26.32 -7.49
N ALA A 145 5.58 -27.24 -7.12
CA ALA A 145 6.36 -27.10 -5.92
C ALA A 145 6.78 -25.63 -5.84
N SER A 146 6.52 -24.98 -4.69
CA SER A 146 7.22 -23.74 -4.40
C SER A 146 8.68 -23.99 -4.75
N PRO A 147 9.37 -23.09 -5.47
CA PRO A 147 10.83 -23.18 -5.52
C PRO A 147 11.26 -23.38 -4.07
N ASP A 148 12.07 -24.41 -3.81
CA ASP A 148 12.60 -24.72 -2.49
C ASP A 148 13.07 -23.41 -1.86
N HIS A 149 12.20 -22.77 -1.09
CA HIS A 149 12.62 -21.68 -0.25
C HIS A 149 13.41 -22.43 0.80
N PRO A 150 14.77 -22.32 0.80
CA PRO A 150 15.55 -22.97 1.84
C PRO A 150 14.89 -22.55 3.13
N ALA A 151 14.42 -23.53 3.90
CA ALA A 151 13.58 -23.35 5.07
C ALA A 151 14.01 -22.07 5.75
N ALA A 152 13.20 -21.00 5.60
CA ALA A 152 13.64 -19.65 5.91
C ALA A 152 14.24 -19.71 7.31
N GLU A 153 15.56 -19.52 7.41
CA GLU A 153 16.19 -19.34 8.70
C GLU A 153 15.35 -18.27 9.36
N GLN A 154 14.66 -18.65 10.45
CA GLN A 154 13.73 -17.78 11.14
C GLN A 154 14.58 -16.70 11.81
N ASN A 155 15.04 -15.74 11.02
CA ASN A 155 15.67 -14.55 11.52
C ASN A 155 14.54 -13.76 12.19
N PRO A 156 14.55 -13.59 13.52
CA PRO A 156 13.50 -12.86 14.23
C PRO A 156 13.42 -11.39 13.80
N LEU A 157 14.37 -10.90 13.00
CA LEU A 157 14.39 -9.55 12.42
C LEU A 157 13.82 -9.48 11.00
N SER A 158 13.39 -10.60 10.41
CA SER A 158 12.84 -10.70 9.07
C SER A 158 11.48 -9.98 8.96
N LEU A 159 11.38 -9.05 8.01
CA LEU A 159 10.24 -8.25 7.64
C LEU A 159 9.99 -8.43 6.12
N PRO A 160 9.46 -9.61 5.73
CA PRO A 160 9.21 -9.92 4.32
C PRO A 160 8.10 -9.02 3.77
N HIS A 161 8.28 -8.55 2.53
CA HIS A 161 7.33 -7.64 1.88
C HIS A 161 6.25 -8.42 1.14
N ASN A 162 4.98 -8.04 1.30
CA ASN A 162 3.85 -8.67 0.62
C ASN A 162 3.96 -8.63 -0.92
N ALA A 163 4.52 -7.56 -1.45
CA ALA A 163 4.68 -7.37 -2.89
C ALA A 163 5.96 -7.99 -3.47
N ALA A 164 6.84 -8.59 -2.65
CA ALA A 164 8.03 -9.28 -3.16
C ALA A 164 7.65 -10.49 -4.04
N CYS A 165 6.51 -11.13 -3.78
CA CYS A 165 6.02 -12.27 -4.55
C CYS A 165 5.34 -11.88 -5.88
N LEU A 166 5.07 -10.59 -6.12
CA LEU A 166 4.36 -10.15 -7.33
C LEU A 166 5.03 -10.64 -8.61
N ALA A 167 6.36 -10.61 -8.68
CA ALA A 167 7.10 -11.09 -9.85
C ALA A 167 6.95 -12.60 -10.08
N SER A 168 6.80 -13.40 -9.01
CA SER A 168 6.69 -14.86 -9.10
C SER A 168 5.26 -15.34 -9.40
N ASP A 169 4.27 -14.52 -9.06
CA ASP A 169 2.85 -14.85 -9.21
C ASP A 169 2.16 -14.13 -10.38
N TYR A 170 2.86 -13.19 -11.02
CA TYR A 170 2.33 -12.40 -12.13
C TYR A 170 1.93 -13.25 -13.33
N GLY A 171 0.82 -12.88 -13.96
CA GLY A 171 0.30 -13.51 -15.17
C GLY A 171 -0.56 -14.75 -14.92
N ARG A 172 -0.57 -15.30 -13.70
CA ARG A 172 -1.29 -16.56 -13.40
C ARG A 172 -2.80 -16.49 -13.62
N SER A 173 -3.42 -15.32 -13.43
CA SER A 173 -4.86 -15.14 -13.66
C SER A 173 -5.19 -14.46 -15.00
N LEU A 174 -4.16 -14.08 -15.75
CA LEU A 174 -4.28 -13.36 -17.01
C LEU A 174 -4.29 -14.34 -18.19
N ARG A 175 -4.89 -13.90 -19.30
CA ARG A 175 -4.91 -14.65 -20.56
C ARG A 175 -3.76 -14.18 -21.45
N PRO A 176 -2.81 -15.06 -21.81
CA PRO A 176 -1.68 -14.69 -22.67
C PRO A 176 -2.13 -14.00 -23.96
N GLU A 177 -3.21 -14.48 -24.59
CA GLU A 177 -3.70 -13.92 -25.85
C GLU A 177 -4.18 -12.46 -25.74
N ILE A 178 -4.61 -12.02 -24.55
CA ILE A 178 -5.03 -10.64 -24.30
C ILE A 178 -3.84 -9.82 -23.81
N MET A 179 -2.99 -10.40 -22.95
CA MET A 179 -1.78 -9.73 -22.46
C MET A 179 -0.92 -9.26 -23.62
N GLU A 180 -0.68 -10.12 -24.60
CA GLU A 180 0.15 -9.80 -25.77
C GLU A 180 -0.34 -8.57 -26.55
N CYS A 181 -1.64 -8.27 -26.55
CA CYS A 181 -2.19 -7.16 -27.34
C CYS A 181 -2.67 -5.95 -26.52
N ASP A 182 -2.82 -6.07 -25.20
CA ASP A 182 -3.41 -5.04 -24.35
C ASP A 182 -2.58 -4.80 -23.09
N ALA A 183 -1.81 -3.71 -23.10
CA ALA A 183 -0.90 -3.39 -22.01
C ALA A 183 -1.63 -3.12 -20.70
N PHE A 184 -2.82 -2.53 -20.74
CA PHE A 184 -3.59 -2.26 -19.52
C PHE A 184 -4.09 -3.57 -18.90
N TYR A 185 -4.58 -4.50 -19.72
CA TYR A 185 -4.96 -5.84 -19.27
C TYR A 185 -3.76 -6.62 -18.71
N ALA A 186 -2.57 -6.49 -19.29
CA ALA A 186 -1.37 -7.11 -18.73
C ALA A 186 -1.08 -6.63 -17.30
N LEU A 187 -1.35 -5.35 -17.01
CA LEU A 187 -1.08 -4.74 -15.70
C LEU A 187 -2.19 -4.94 -14.67
N ASP A 188 -3.29 -5.59 -15.02
CA ASP A 188 -4.48 -5.63 -14.18
C ASP A 188 -4.24 -6.33 -12.82
N GLU A 189 -3.36 -7.33 -12.73
CA GLU A 189 -3.00 -7.95 -11.44
C GLU A 189 -2.30 -6.99 -10.48
N LEU A 190 -1.52 -6.03 -10.99
CA LEU A 190 -0.88 -5.00 -10.16
C LEU A 190 -1.92 -4.05 -9.57
N PHE A 191 -2.88 -3.61 -10.39
CA PHE A 191 -3.99 -2.78 -9.92
C PHE A 191 -4.85 -3.52 -8.89
N ARG A 192 -5.15 -4.81 -9.10
CA ARG A 192 -5.88 -5.61 -8.10
C ARG A 192 -5.12 -5.75 -6.79
N PHE A 193 -3.80 -5.89 -6.84
CA PHE A 193 -2.98 -5.95 -5.62
C PHE A 193 -3.02 -4.63 -4.85
N ALA A 194 -2.94 -3.50 -5.55
CA ALA A 194 -3.09 -2.17 -4.93
C ALA A 194 -4.47 -1.98 -4.30
N ILE A 195 -5.55 -2.29 -5.04
CA ILE A 195 -6.93 -2.27 -4.53
C ILE A 195 -7.07 -3.11 -3.26
N ALA A 196 -6.52 -4.34 -3.25
CA ALA A 196 -6.57 -5.19 -2.07
C ALA A 196 -5.84 -4.56 -0.88
N SER A 197 -4.67 -3.96 -1.12
CA SER A 197 -3.88 -3.28 -0.09
C SER A 197 -4.60 -2.05 0.48
N ASP A 198 -5.25 -1.25 -0.36
CA ASP A 198 -6.02 -0.07 0.07
C ASP A 198 -7.32 -0.48 0.77
N SER A 199 -7.99 -1.54 0.32
CA SER A 199 -9.18 -2.09 0.98
C SER A 199 -8.88 -2.53 2.41
N GLN A 200 -7.76 -3.23 2.63
CA GLN A 200 -7.33 -3.61 3.97
C GLN A 200 -6.99 -2.41 4.86
N PHE A 201 -6.32 -1.40 4.28
CA PHE A 201 -6.03 -0.16 4.99
C PHE A 201 -7.32 0.54 5.44
N LEU A 202 -8.29 0.74 4.54
CA LEU A 202 -9.55 1.41 4.84
C LEU A 202 -10.37 0.63 5.90
N GLU A 203 -10.42 -0.70 5.81
CA GLU A 203 -11.11 -1.51 6.83
C GLU A 203 -10.43 -1.40 8.20
N MET A 204 -9.08 -1.40 8.25
CA MET A 204 -8.35 -1.14 9.49
C MET A 204 -8.69 0.26 10.05
N MET A 205 -8.69 1.30 9.22
CA MET A 205 -9.04 2.66 9.65
C MET A 205 -10.47 2.75 10.19
N LYS A 206 -11.41 2.10 9.52
CA LYS A 206 -12.80 1.99 9.96
C LYS A 206 -12.94 1.33 11.33
N HIS A 207 -12.14 0.29 11.61
CA HIS A 207 -12.11 -0.31 12.95
C HIS A 207 -11.53 0.64 14.00
N LYS A 208 -10.47 1.38 13.67
CA LYS A 208 -9.83 2.32 14.60
C LYS A 208 -10.71 3.52 14.93
N ILE A 209 -11.38 4.11 13.94
CA ILE A 209 -12.30 5.24 14.12
C ILE A 209 -13.50 4.84 15.01
N LYS A 210 -13.99 3.60 14.87
CA LYS A 210 -15.11 3.08 15.67
C LYS A 210 -14.72 2.70 17.09
N ALA A 211 -13.46 2.36 17.34
CA ALA A 211 -13.02 1.91 18.65
C ALA A 211 -13.28 3.02 19.68
N PRO A 212 -13.97 2.73 20.80
CA PRO A 212 -14.07 3.70 21.88
C PRO A 212 -12.64 3.89 22.40
N THR A 213 -12.03 5.04 22.15
CA THR A 213 -10.73 5.37 22.72
C THR A 213 -10.92 5.41 24.25
N ILE A 214 -10.53 4.33 24.94
CA ILE A 214 -10.73 4.14 26.40
C ILE A 214 -9.93 5.17 27.22
N THR A 215 -9.08 5.99 26.60
CA THR A 215 -8.38 7.06 27.30
C THR A 215 -9.24 8.32 27.36
N GLY A 216 -9.94 8.48 28.49
CA GLY A 216 -10.50 9.78 28.87
C GLY A 216 -9.39 10.83 28.93
N GLY A 217 -9.48 11.84 28.04
CA GLY A 217 -8.63 13.03 28.04
C GLY A 217 -7.96 13.30 26.69
N GLY A 218 -8.29 14.44 26.07
CA GLY A 218 -7.48 15.18 25.08
C GLY A 218 -7.17 14.55 23.72
N GLY A 219 -6.61 13.34 23.69
CA GLY A 219 -5.93 12.79 22.50
C GLY A 219 -6.83 12.22 21.41
N ARG A 220 -8.15 12.10 21.64
CA ARG A 220 -9.06 11.50 20.65
C ARG A 220 -9.27 12.39 19.42
N ILE A 221 -9.26 13.72 19.60
CA ILE A 221 -9.33 14.67 18.47
C ILE A 221 -8.08 14.53 17.61
N GLU A 222 -6.89 14.50 18.23
CA GLU A 222 -5.60 14.32 17.55
C GLU A 222 -5.51 12.99 16.81
N ASP A 223 -6.10 11.92 17.35
CA ASP A 223 -6.19 10.62 16.68
C ASP A 223 -7.11 10.63 15.47
N LEU A 224 -8.27 11.31 15.54
CA LEU A 224 -9.18 11.47 14.40
C LEU A 224 -8.60 12.38 13.33
N ASP A 225 -7.89 13.45 13.72
CA ASP A 225 -7.21 14.37 12.82
C ASP A 225 -6.09 13.65 12.05
N ALA A 226 -5.23 12.90 12.75
CA ALA A 226 -4.21 12.08 12.12
C ALA A 226 -4.80 10.97 11.23
N ALA A 227 -5.97 10.42 11.60
CA ALA A 227 -6.68 9.46 10.76
C ALA A 227 -7.25 10.10 9.49
N LEU A 228 -7.82 11.31 9.61
CA LEU A 228 -8.36 12.09 8.51
C LEU A 228 -7.27 12.39 7.47
N ASP A 229 -6.13 12.93 7.90
CA ASP A 229 -4.98 13.20 7.02
C ASP A 229 -4.58 11.98 6.19
N LEU A 230 -4.53 10.79 6.82
CA LEU A 230 -4.16 9.55 6.14
C LEU A 230 -5.24 9.09 5.16
N ILE A 231 -6.52 9.23 5.52
CA ILE A 231 -7.64 8.85 4.66
C ILE A 231 -7.73 9.77 3.44
N GLU A 232 -7.58 11.08 3.64
CA GLU A 232 -7.59 12.08 2.56
C GLU A 232 -6.43 11.87 1.59
N ASP A 233 -5.23 11.56 2.10
CA ASP A 233 -4.12 11.21 1.24
C ASP A 233 -4.44 9.95 0.42
N HIS A 234 -4.91 8.86 1.03
CA HIS A 234 -5.30 7.67 0.28
C HIS A 234 -6.44 7.95 -0.72
N HIS A 235 -7.43 8.77 -0.37
CA HIS A 235 -8.49 9.21 -1.28
C HIS A 235 -7.92 9.85 -2.55
N GLN A 236 -6.96 10.76 -2.39
CA GLN A 236 -6.29 11.40 -3.52
C GLN A 236 -5.60 10.38 -4.44
N TYR A 237 -4.85 9.41 -3.89
CA TYR A 237 -4.18 8.39 -4.71
C TYR A 237 -5.15 7.40 -5.37
N ILE A 238 -6.21 7.01 -4.67
CA ILE A 238 -7.28 6.18 -5.22
C ILE A 238 -7.96 6.91 -6.39
N SER A 239 -8.21 8.21 -6.26
CA SER A 239 -8.76 9.07 -7.31
C SER A 239 -7.84 9.14 -8.53
N GLU A 240 -6.53 9.38 -8.33
CA GLU A 240 -5.55 9.40 -9.43
C GLU A 240 -5.45 8.05 -10.17
N ASN A 241 -5.48 6.94 -9.42
CA ASN A 241 -5.49 5.61 -10.00
C ASN A 241 -6.79 5.31 -10.74
N LEU A 242 -7.94 5.75 -10.23
CA LEU A 242 -9.24 5.61 -10.89
C LEU A 242 -9.24 6.31 -12.25
N GLU A 243 -8.70 7.53 -12.35
CA GLU A 243 -8.57 8.23 -13.64
C GLU A 243 -7.69 7.47 -14.62
N THR A 244 -6.59 6.88 -14.13
CA THR A 244 -5.72 6.03 -14.95
C THR A 244 -6.45 4.78 -15.45
N VAL A 245 -7.25 4.14 -14.59
CA VAL A 245 -8.07 2.96 -14.95
C VAL A 245 -9.16 3.34 -15.96
N ARG A 246 -9.83 4.49 -15.77
CA ARG A 246 -10.84 5.02 -16.71
C ARG A 246 -10.25 5.30 -18.09
N ALA A 247 -9.06 5.86 -18.16
CA ALA A 247 -8.34 6.05 -19.42
C ALA A 247 -7.86 4.71 -20.04
N GLY A 248 -7.78 3.64 -19.25
CA GLY A 248 -7.15 2.38 -19.63
C GLY A 248 -5.64 2.54 -19.81
N GLY A 249 -5.00 3.35 -18.97
CA GLY A 249 -3.60 3.75 -19.11
C GLY A 249 -3.39 4.92 -20.07
N HIS A 250 -2.17 5.07 -20.61
CA HIS A 250 -1.86 6.15 -21.53
C HIS A 250 -2.58 5.95 -22.89
N PRO A 251 -2.96 7.03 -23.61
CA PRO A 251 -3.64 6.91 -24.90
C PRO A 251 -2.90 6.07 -25.95
N ASN A 252 -1.57 6.08 -25.91
CA ASN A 252 -0.72 5.33 -26.85
C ASN A 252 -0.47 3.88 -26.44
N TRP A 253 -1.07 3.41 -25.33
CA TRP A 253 -0.92 2.01 -24.94
C TRP A 253 -1.61 1.08 -25.93
N PRO A 254 -1.00 -0.06 -26.26
CA PRO A 254 -1.62 -1.05 -27.13
C PRO A 254 -2.91 -1.56 -26.50
N LYS A 255 -3.92 -1.76 -27.34
CA LYS A 255 -5.28 -2.16 -26.96
C LYS A 255 -5.66 -3.44 -27.67
N ALA A 256 -6.43 -4.27 -26.98
CA ALA A 256 -6.92 -5.51 -27.54
C ALA A 256 -7.69 -5.29 -28.87
N PRO A 257 -7.49 -6.17 -29.87
CA PRO A 257 -8.28 -6.17 -31.10
C PRO A 257 -9.73 -6.52 -30.78
N GLU A 258 -10.65 -6.21 -31.71
CA GLU A 258 -12.10 -6.29 -31.50
C GLU A 258 -12.57 -7.63 -30.87
N LYS A 259 -12.00 -8.76 -31.32
CA LYS A 259 -12.32 -10.10 -30.82
C LYS A 259 -12.04 -10.29 -29.32
N LEU A 260 -11.02 -9.62 -28.79
CA LEU A 260 -10.56 -9.74 -27.40
C LEU A 260 -10.96 -8.53 -26.54
N ARG A 261 -11.31 -7.40 -27.19
CA ARG A 261 -11.64 -6.12 -26.58
C ARG A 261 -12.71 -6.23 -25.50
N LYS A 262 -13.78 -7.00 -25.74
CA LYS A 262 -14.84 -7.19 -24.74
C LYS A 262 -14.32 -7.71 -23.40
N ARG A 263 -13.34 -8.63 -23.41
CA ARG A 263 -12.76 -9.19 -22.18
C ARG A 263 -11.79 -8.23 -21.51
N ALA A 264 -10.96 -7.53 -22.29
CA ALA A 264 -10.07 -6.50 -21.77
C ALA A 264 -10.88 -5.36 -21.10
N SER A 265 -11.93 -4.88 -21.78
CA SER A 265 -12.86 -3.89 -21.24
C SER A 265 -13.54 -4.38 -19.97
N ALA A 266 -14.02 -5.62 -19.91
CA ALA A 266 -14.64 -6.17 -18.71
C ALA A 266 -13.66 -6.33 -17.52
N ALA A 267 -12.35 -6.50 -17.76
CA ALA A 267 -11.35 -6.46 -16.69
C ALA A 267 -11.18 -5.04 -16.16
N ARG A 268 -11.06 -4.06 -17.06
CA ARG A 268 -10.97 -2.64 -16.72
C ARG A 268 -12.21 -2.12 -15.99
N GLU A 269 -13.41 -2.45 -16.45
CA GLU A 269 -14.67 -2.06 -15.81
C GLU A 269 -14.79 -2.59 -14.38
N ARG A 270 -14.27 -3.80 -14.12
CA ARG A 270 -14.19 -4.34 -12.75
C ARG A 270 -13.25 -3.54 -11.87
N LEU A 271 -12.04 -3.25 -12.35
CA LEU A 271 -11.10 -2.37 -11.63
C LEU A 271 -11.71 -1.00 -11.37
N GLU A 272 -12.40 -0.41 -12.35
CA GLU A 272 -13.07 0.88 -12.20
C GLU A 272 -14.15 0.82 -11.10
N GLY A 273 -14.96 -0.26 -11.09
CA GLY A 273 -15.96 -0.49 -10.04
C GLY A 273 -15.33 -0.60 -8.65
N ASP A 274 -14.23 -1.34 -8.53
CA ASP A 274 -13.52 -1.54 -7.26
C ASP A 274 -12.90 -0.22 -6.76
N TYR A 275 -12.24 0.56 -7.63
CA TYR A 275 -11.71 1.88 -7.24
C TYR A 275 -12.80 2.87 -6.83
N LYS A 276 -13.95 2.90 -7.54
CA LYS A 276 -15.10 3.72 -7.13
C LYS A 276 -15.62 3.33 -5.75
N TYR A 277 -15.66 2.02 -5.46
CA TYR A 277 -16.04 1.53 -4.15
C TYR A 277 -15.08 2.02 -3.06
N LEU A 278 -13.76 1.91 -3.28
CA LEU A 278 -12.76 2.39 -2.32
C LEU A 278 -12.83 3.90 -2.12
N LEU A 279 -13.04 4.68 -3.18
CA LEU A 279 -13.16 6.14 -3.12
C LEU A 279 -14.35 6.55 -2.24
N ASN A 280 -15.53 5.95 -2.48
CA ASN A 280 -16.72 6.20 -1.68
C ASN A 280 -16.52 5.80 -0.20
N ASP A 281 -15.79 4.71 0.07
CA ASP A 281 -15.52 4.29 1.44
C ASP A 281 -14.55 5.25 2.15
N ALA A 282 -13.50 5.70 1.46
CA ALA A 282 -12.59 6.72 1.97
C ALA A 282 -13.32 8.04 2.28
N GLU A 283 -14.17 8.54 1.37
CA GLU A 283 -14.98 9.75 1.61
C GLU A 283 -15.87 9.61 2.84
N ARG A 284 -16.55 8.46 2.97
CA ARG A 284 -17.42 8.19 4.11
C ARG A 284 -16.63 8.11 5.43
N LEU A 285 -15.42 7.58 5.41
CA LEU A 285 -14.57 7.53 6.60
C LEU A 285 -14.04 8.92 6.97
N ALA A 286 -13.61 9.72 5.98
CA ALA A 286 -13.19 11.11 6.19
C ALA A 286 -14.33 11.94 6.82
N GLN A 287 -15.54 11.83 6.28
CA GLN A 287 -16.73 12.48 6.82
C GLN A 287 -16.98 12.11 8.30
N LYS A 288 -16.84 10.84 8.66
CA LYS A 288 -16.99 10.38 10.05
C LYS A 288 -15.93 10.94 10.97
N CYS A 289 -14.69 11.08 10.52
CA CYS A 289 -13.64 11.74 11.29
C CYS A 289 -13.99 13.21 11.55
N MET A 290 -14.39 13.96 10.51
CA MET A 290 -14.78 15.36 10.62
C MET A 290 -15.97 15.57 11.56
N GLU A 291 -17.01 14.74 11.44
CA GLU A 291 -18.16 14.75 12.35
C GLU A 291 -17.74 14.47 13.79
N GLY A 292 -16.90 13.45 14.01
CA GLY A 292 -16.37 13.10 15.32
C GLY A 292 -15.57 14.25 15.96
N ILE A 293 -14.70 14.90 15.18
CA ILE A 293 -13.92 16.07 15.61
C ILE A 293 -14.87 17.22 16.00
N THR A 294 -15.85 17.53 15.15
CA THR A 294 -16.79 18.64 15.38
C THR A 294 -17.61 18.43 16.65
N ILE A 295 -18.15 17.23 16.86
CA ILE A 295 -18.91 16.88 18.09
C ILE A 295 -18.03 17.07 19.32
N MET A 296 -16.80 16.56 19.30
CA MET A 296 -15.89 16.66 20.45
C MET A 296 -15.42 18.09 20.74
N MET A 297 -15.22 18.91 19.70
CA MET A 297 -14.90 20.34 19.87
C MET A 297 -16.05 21.10 20.53
N ASN A 298 -17.30 20.84 20.11
CA ASN A 298 -18.47 21.47 20.70
C ASN A 298 -18.66 21.04 22.17
N ASP A 299 -18.50 19.75 22.48
CA ASP A 299 -18.56 19.25 23.86
C ASP A 299 -17.50 19.87 24.77
N ALA A 300 -16.31 20.17 24.24
CA ALA A 300 -15.23 20.82 24.98
C ALA A 300 -15.52 22.31 25.25
N MET A 301 -16.26 22.99 24.37
CA MET A 301 -16.67 24.39 24.57
C MET A 301 -17.85 24.55 25.55
N LEU A 302 -18.63 23.49 25.76
CA LEU A 302 -19.78 23.47 26.67
C LEU A 302 -19.41 23.12 28.13
N ARG A 303 -18.15 22.74 28.39
CA ARG A 303 -17.61 22.42 29.72
C ARG A 303 -16.75 23.56 30.26
#